data_AF-A0A2E1QIQ9-F1
#
_entry.id   AF-A0A2E1QIQ9-F1
#
_cell.length_a   1.000
_cell.length_b   1.000
_cell.length_c   1.000
_cell.angle_alpha   90.00
_cell.angle_beta   90.00
_cell.angle_gamma   90.00
#
_symmetry.space_group_name_H-M   'P 1'
#
loop_
_entity.id
_entity.type
_entity.pdbx_description
1 polymer ?
#
loop_
_entity_poly.entity_id
_entity_poly.type
_entity_poly.pdbx_seq_one_letter_code
_entity_poly.pdbx_strand_id
1 'polypeptide(L)'
;MNQRTIHNLVWLPNFLIGVTALILGLIWFWHPEPWLIDRSPNEILLQTTYEKLFSFGPNKYLSSYLKVIYRFFGLWLITIGLLIITFVRVTKLGTKQARTSIHTIMIFVLILLYYLVFSFLETSPLLPSLYFFTLLLSISIYFSTLIRE
;
A
#
# COMPACT_ATOMS: atom_id res chain seq x y z
N MET A 1 22.58 3.13 21.47
CA MET A 1 21.45 4.06 21.31
C MET A 1 20.59 4.08 22.56
N ASN A 2 19.98 5.22 22.89
CA ASN A 2 18.99 5.29 23.97
C ASN A 2 17.70 4.55 23.57
N GLN A 3 17.01 3.95 24.53
CA GLN A 3 15.73 3.26 24.38
C GLN A 3 14.66 4.14 23.72
N ARG A 4 14.67 5.46 23.98
CA ARG A 4 13.75 6.40 23.30
C ARG A 4 13.95 6.41 21.78
N THR A 5 15.21 6.43 21.32
CA THR A 5 15.53 6.43 19.89
C THR A 5 15.17 5.09 19.26
N ILE A 6 15.47 3.98 19.94
CA ILE A 6 15.11 2.63 19.51
C ILE A 6 13.59 2.53 19.33
N HIS A 7 12.82 2.96 20.33
CA HIS A 7 11.36 2.97 20.27
C HIS A 7 10.82 3.82 19.12
N ASN A 8 11.41 4.99 18.87
CA ASN A 8 11.03 5.84 17.73
C ASN A 8 11.25 5.14 16.38
N LEU A 9 12.32 4.36 16.24
CA LEU A 9 12.58 3.57 15.03
C LEU A 9 11.68 2.35 14.90
N VAL A 10 10.86 2.03 15.90
CA VAL A 10 9.81 1.02 15.78
C VAL A 10 8.51 1.63 15.26
N TRP A 11 8.02 2.70 15.89
CA TRP A 11 6.70 3.23 15.55
C TRP A 11 6.71 4.15 14.33
N LEU A 12 7.75 4.96 14.14
CA LEU A 12 7.80 5.93 13.04
C LEU A 12 7.74 5.27 11.66
N PRO A 13 8.47 4.15 11.39
CA PRO A 13 8.34 3.49 10.09
C PRO A 13 6.93 2.98 9.80
N ASN A 14 6.24 2.36 10.77
CA ASN A 14 4.86 1.91 10.57
C ASN A 14 3.90 3.09 10.34
N PHE A 15 4.10 4.19 11.07
CA PHE A 15 3.34 5.42 10.85
C PHE A 15 3.52 5.94 9.41
N LEU A 16 4.76 5.96 8.92
CA LEU A 16 5.06 6.38 7.55
C LEU A 16 4.42 5.46 6.51
N ILE A 17 4.41 4.14 6.73
CA ILE A 17 3.68 3.21 5.85
C ILE A 17 2.19 3.59 5.79
N GLY A 18 1.56 3.85 6.95
CA GLY A 18 0.16 4.29 7.02
C GLY A 18 -0.09 5.60 6.28
N VAL A 19 0.81 6.59 6.41
CA VAL A 19 0.72 7.87 5.69
C VAL A 19 0.86 7.67 4.18
N THR A 20 1.82 6.87 3.72
CA THR A 20 1.98 6.59 2.30
C THR A 20 0.77 5.86 1.73
N ALA A 21 0.24 4.86 2.43
CA ALA A 21 -0.98 4.16 2.01
C ALA A 21 -2.18 5.11 1.90
N LEU A 22 -2.33 6.03 2.86
CA LEU A 22 -3.37 7.06 2.83
C LEU A 22 -3.22 7.99 1.61
N ILE A 23 -2.01 8.48 1.34
CA ILE A 23 -1.72 9.36 0.20
C ILE A 23 -2.01 8.64 -1.12
N LEU A 24 -1.53 7.41 -1.27
CA LEU A 24 -1.81 6.58 -2.46
C LEU A 24 -3.32 6.36 -2.65
N GLY A 25 -4.04 6.04 -1.58
CA GLY A 25 -5.49 5.88 -1.64
C GLY A 25 -6.21 7.16 -2.06
N LEU A 26 -5.78 8.32 -1.57
CA LEU A 26 -6.32 9.63 -1.99
C LEU A 26 -6.05 9.91 -3.47
N ILE A 27 -4.85 9.56 -3.97
CA ILE A 27 -4.52 9.70 -5.40
C ILE A 27 -5.51 8.87 -6.24
N TRP A 28 -5.69 7.57 -5.94
CA TRP A 28 -6.63 6.72 -6.67
C TRP A 28 -8.09 7.20 -6.57
N PHE A 29 -8.50 7.67 -5.39
CA PHE A 29 -9.87 8.11 -5.17
C PHE A 29 -10.21 9.38 -5.97
N TRP A 30 -9.29 10.34 -6.03
CA TRP A 30 -9.54 11.64 -6.65
C TRP A 30 -9.13 11.73 -8.12
N HIS A 31 -8.28 10.84 -8.62
CA HIS A 31 -7.84 10.88 -10.01
C HIS A 31 -9.04 10.83 -10.98
N PRO A 32 -9.06 11.64 -12.06
CA PRO A 32 -10.16 11.64 -13.02
C PRO A 32 -10.28 10.32 -13.78
N GLU A 33 -9.13 9.68 -14.07
CA GLU A 33 -8.99 8.42 -14.81
C GLU A 33 -8.02 7.48 -14.07
N PRO A 34 -8.42 6.94 -12.91
CA PRO A 34 -7.49 6.28 -11.99
C PRO A 34 -6.85 4.99 -12.54
N TRP A 35 -7.48 4.33 -13.51
CA TRP A 35 -6.92 3.15 -14.18
C TRP A 35 -5.67 3.47 -15.01
N LEU A 36 -5.44 4.74 -15.36
CA LEU A 36 -4.25 5.17 -16.09
C LEU A 36 -2.99 5.25 -15.21
N ILE A 37 -3.14 5.25 -13.88
CA ILE A 37 -1.99 5.22 -12.95
C ILE A 37 -1.15 3.97 -13.19
N ASP A 38 -1.80 2.82 -13.43
CA ASP A 38 -1.17 1.55 -13.79
C ASP A 38 -1.35 1.22 -15.28
N ARG A 39 -1.35 2.24 -16.16
CA ARG A 39 -1.63 2.03 -17.59
C ARG A 39 -0.77 0.94 -18.21
N SER A 40 0.56 1.07 -18.11
CA SER A 40 1.52 0.15 -18.74
C SER A 40 1.27 -1.31 -18.37
N PRO A 41 1.30 -1.71 -17.07
CA PRO A 41 1.07 -3.11 -16.71
C PRO A 41 -0.36 -3.57 -17.04
N ASN A 42 -1.37 -2.71 -16.94
CA ASN A 42 -2.74 -3.08 -17.27
C ASN A 42 -2.94 -3.35 -18.77
N GLU A 43 -2.40 -2.52 -19.65
CA GLU A 43 -2.51 -2.73 -21.11
C GLU A 43 -1.74 -3.98 -21.55
N ILE A 44 -0.62 -4.31 -20.89
CA ILE A 44 0.09 -5.58 -21.09
C ILE A 44 -0.80 -6.76 -20.68
N LEU A 45 -1.41 -6.71 -19.49
CA LEU A 45 -2.27 -7.78 -18.99
C LEU A 45 -3.54 -7.96 -19.85
N LEU A 46 -4.13 -6.86 -20.32
CA LEU A 46 -5.30 -6.86 -21.19
C LEU A 46 -4.97 -7.26 -22.65
N GLN A 47 -3.69 -7.31 -23.01
CA GLN A 47 -3.19 -7.55 -24.37
C GLN A 47 -3.81 -6.59 -25.42
N THR A 48 -4.17 -5.38 -24.98
CA THR A 48 -4.80 -4.33 -25.81
C THR A 48 -4.63 -2.98 -25.11
N THR A 49 -4.74 -1.89 -25.87
CA THR A 49 -4.71 -0.53 -25.30
C THR A 49 -6.06 -0.11 -24.77
N TYR A 50 -6.10 0.79 -23.78
CA TYR A 50 -7.36 1.38 -23.31
C TYR A 50 -8.10 2.12 -24.42
N GLU A 51 -7.37 2.77 -25.34
CA GLU A 51 -7.94 3.43 -26.51
C GLU A 51 -8.71 2.45 -27.41
N LYS A 52 -8.11 1.30 -27.73
CA LYS A 52 -8.78 0.24 -28.52
C LYS A 52 -9.91 -0.42 -27.73
N LEU A 53 -9.74 -0.58 -26.42
CA LEU A 53 -10.74 -1.19 -25.57
C LEU A 53 -11.99 -0.32 -25.42
N PHE A 54 -11.84 0.98 -25.28
CA PHE A 54 -12.94 1.93 -25.08
C PHE A 54 -13.61 2.38 -26.38
N SER A 55 -12.92 2.30 -27.53
CA SER A 55 -13.52 2.53 -28.85
C SER A 55 -14.46 1.41 -29.30
N PHE A 56 -14.41 0.24 -28.65
CA PHE A 56 -15.34 -0.86 -28.93
C PHE A 56 -16.73 -0.53 -28.36
N GLY A 57 -17.74 -0.43 -29.24
CA GLY A 57 -19.10 0.01 -28.88
C GLY A 57 -19.73 -0.67 -27.65
N PRO A 58 -19.62 -2.00 -27.48
CA PRO A 58 -20.08 -2.69 -26.28
C PRO A 58 -19.42 -2.21 -24.96
N ASN A 59 -18.22 -1.64 -25.01
CA ASN A 59 -17.46 -1.16 -23.86
C ASN A 59 -17.69 0.33 -23.54
N LYS A 60 -18.69 0.99 -24.14
CA LYS A 60 -18.94 2.44 -23.95
C LYS A 60 -19.03 2.92 -22.49
N TYR A 61 -19.38 2.05 -21.54
CA TYR A 61 -19.46 2.37 -20.11
C TYR A 61 -18.29 1.83 -19.28
N LEU A 62 -17.33 1.15 -19.91
CA LEU A 62 -16.24 0.48 -19.22
C LEU A 62 -15.32 1.47 -18.49
N SER A 63 -15.02 2.63 -19.08
CA SER A 63 -14.23 3.68 -18.42
C SER A 63 -14.91 4.19 -17.14
N SER A 64 -16.22 4.40 -17.19
CA SER A 64 -17.01 4.80 -16.02
C SER A 64 -17.02 3.72 -14.95
N TYR A 65 -17.16 2.45 -15.34
CA TYR A 65 -17.07 1.32 -14.43
C TYR A 65 -15.69 1.23 -13.75
N LEU A 66 -14.61 1.30 -14.53
CA LEU A 66 -13.24 1.28 -14.01
C LEU A 66 -13.00 2.45 -13.04
N LYS A 67 -13.51 3.65 -13.35
CA LYS A 67 -13.44 4.80 -12.44
C LYS A 67 -13.97 4.45 -11.06
N VAL A 68 -15.17 3.85 -10.99
CA VAL A 68 -15.84 3.53 -9.73
C VAL A 68 -15.06 2.45 -8.98
N ILE A 69 -14.62 1.39 -9.64
CA ILE A 69 -13.86 0.31 -9.00
C ILE A 69 -12.53 0.80 -8.43
N TYR A 70 -11.76 1.57 -9.19
CA TYR A 70 -10.50 2.11 -8.70
C TYR A 70 -10.70 3.12 -7.57
N ARG A 71 -11.83 3.85 -7.53
CA ARG A 71 -12.19 4.69 -6.38
C ARG A 71 -12.51 3.86 -5.14
N PHE A 72 -13.22 2.74 -5.29
CA PHE A 72 -13.40 1.79 -4.19
C PHE A 72 -12.06 1.25 -3.70
N PHE A 73 -11.14 0.91 -4.60
CA PHE A 73 -9.79 0.50 -4.22
C PHE A 73 -9.03 1.60 -3.47
N GLY A 74 -9.09 2.84 -3.96
CA GLY A 74 -8.54 4.01 -3.25
C GLY A 74 -9.14 4.20 -1.86
N LEU A 75 -10.45 4.00 -1.69
CA LEU A 75 -11.12 4.07 -0.39
C LEU A 75 -10.65 2.97 0.58
N TRP A 76 -10.40 1.75 0.09
CA TRP A 76 -9.80 0.70 0.90
C TRP A 76 -8.39 1.07 1.37
N LEU A 77 -7.55 1.64 0.49
CA LEU A 77 -6.22 2.11 0.86
C LEU A 77 -6.27 3.27 1.88
N ILE A 78 -7.19 4.23 1.71
CA ILE A 78 -7.43 5.30 2.69
C ILE A 78 -7.77 4.69 4.05
N THR A 79 -8.70 3.73 4.08
CA THR A 79 -9.15 3.08 5.30
C THR A 79 -7.99 2.34 5.99
N ILE A 80 -7.20 1.57 5.24
CA ILE A 80 -6.03 0.86 5.76
C ILE A 80 -5.00 1.85 6.32
N GLY A 81 -4.68 2.93 5.59
CA GLY A 81 -3.76 3.97 6.05
C GLY A 81 -4.21 4.61 7.36
N LEU A 82 -5.49 4.96 7.47
CA LEU A 82 -6.08 5.51 8.69
C LEU A 82 -6.06 4.51 9.86
N LEU A 83 -6.33 3.24 9.60
CA LEU A 83 -6.27 2.18 10.60
C LEU A 83 -4.85 2.00 11.13
N ILE A 84 -3.84 1.95 10.26
CA ILE A 84 -2.42 1.85 10.65
C ILE A 84 -2.02 3.06 11.48
N ILE A 85 -2.29 4.28 11.01
CA ILE A 85 -1.98 5.52 11.71
C ILE A 85 -2.62 5.54 13.09
N THR A 86 -3.91 5.19 13.17
CA THR A 86 -4.68 5.18 14.43
C THR A 86 -4.15 4.12 15.38
N PHE A 87 -3.88 2.90 14.89
CA PHE A 87 -3.33 1.81 15.68
C PHE A 87 -1.97 2.19 16.28
N VAL A 88 -1.07 2.73 15.46
CA VAL A 88 0.25 3.20 15.92
C VAL A 88 0.09 4.33 16.95
N ARG A 89 -0.82 5.28 16.72
CA ARG A 89 -1.05 6.40 17.65
C ARG A 89 -1.59 5.95 18.99
N VAL A 90 -2.57 5.04 19.00
CA VAL A 90 -3.25 4.56 20.22
C VAL A 90 -2.32 3.65 21.03
N THR A 91 -1.65 2.71 20.38
CA THR A 91 -0.80 1.72 21.06
C THR A 91 0.62 2.22 21.35
N LYS A 92 1.05 3.25 20.61
CA LYS A 92 2.46 3.71 20.52
C LYS A 92 3.45 2.60 20.17
N LEU A 93 2.96 1.41 19.78
CA LEU A 93 3.74 0.17 19.70
C LEU A 93 4.57 -0.12 20.98
N GLY A 94 4.05 0.28 22.14
CA GLY A 94 4.74 0.13 23.43
C GLY A 94 4.86 -1.31 23.92
N THR A 95 3.85 -2.13 23.64
CA THR A 95 3.82 -3.55 24.07
C THR A 95 4.35 -4.48 22.98
N LYS A 96 4.93 -5.62 23.39
CA LYS A 96 5.34 -6.68 22.47
C LYS A 96 4.18 -7.16 21.60
N GLN A 97 3.00 -7.34 22.22
CA GLN A 97 1.79 -7.77 21.53
C GLN A 97 1.41 -6.82 20.39
N ALA A 98 1.38 -5.50 20.62
CA ALA A 98 1.04 -4.53 19.59
C ALA A 98 2.04 -4.55 18.42
N ARG A 99 3.34 -4.70 18.71
CA ARG A 99 4.40 -4.82 17.70
C ARG A 99 4.25 -6.09 16.88
N THR A 100 4.14 -7.24 17.54
CA THR A 100 3.99 -8.53 16.85
C THR A 100 2.73 -8.55 15.98
N SER A 101 1.58 -8.08 16.47
CA SER A 101 0.35 -8.04 15.70
C SER A 101 0.47 -7.23 14.42
N ILE A 102 1.00 -6.00 14.48
CA ILE A 102 1.15 -5.18 13.26
C ILE A 102 2.21 -5.76 12.33
N HIS A 103 3.36 -6.22 12.84
CA HIS A 103 4.42 -6.79 12.01
C HIS A 103 3.95 -8.04 11.26
N THR A 104 3.24 -8.95 11.93
CA THR A 104 2.71 -10.16 11.29
C THR A 104 1.75 -9.83 10.16
N ILE A 105 0.79 -8.91 10.37
CA ILE A 105 -0.16 -8.50 9.33
C ILE A 105 0.57 -7.83 8.16
N MET A 106 1.50 -6.92 8.45
CA MET A 106 2.23 -6.18 7.42
C MET A 106 3.13 -7.10 6.59
N ILE A 107 3.83 -8.06 7.20
CA ILE A 107 4.63 -9.06 6.46
C ILE A 107 3.73 -9.89 5.55
N PHE A 108 2.62 -10.41 6.08
CA PHE A 108 1.69 -11.23 5.30
C PHE A 108 1.15 -10.48 4.08
N VAL A 109 0.66 -9.25 4.28
CA VAL A 109 0.16 -8.41 3.18
C VAL A 109 1.27 -8.09 2.18
N LEU A 110 2.48 -7.77 2.65
CA LEU A 110 3.60 -7.44 1.77
C LEU A 110 4.04 -8.62 0.89
N ILE A 111 4.03 -9.84 1.43
CA ILE A 111 4.27 -11.07 0.64
C ILE A 111 3.21 -11.22 -0.46
N LEU A 112 1.93 -11.04 -0.13
CA LEU A 112 0.85 -11.13 -1.11
C LEU A 112 0.96 -10.04 -2.18
N LEU A 113 1.32 -8.81 -1.80
CA LEU A 113 1.53 -7.72 -2.74
C LEU A 113 2.70 -8.00 -3.68
N TYR A 114 3.82 -8.51 -3.16
CA TYR A 114 4.95 -8.93 -4.00
C TYR A 114 4.54 -10.04 -4.97
N TYR A 115 3.81 -11.05 -4.51
CA TYR A 115 3.30 -12.11 -5.37
C TYR A 115 2.44 -11.55 -6.51
N LEU A 116 1.47 -10.68 -6.21
CA LEU A 116 0.60 -10.10 -7.23
C LEU A 116 1.36 -9.20 -8.21
N VAL A 117 2.24 -8.32 -7.71
CA VAL A 117 2.98 -7.40 -8.57
C VAL A 117 3.94 -8.13 -9.48
N PHE A 118 4.71 -9.10 -8.98
CA PHE A 118 5.62 -9.86 -9.83
C PHE A 118 4.92 -10.88 -10.73
N SER A 119 3.71 -11.33 -10.40
CA SER A 119 2.98 -12.27 -11.28
C SER A 119 2.21 -11.56 -12.39
N PHE A 120 1.71 -10.34 -12.14
CA PHE A 120 0.73 -9.68 -13.02
C PHE A 120 1.07 -8.25 -13.43
N LEU A 121 1.90 -7.54 -12.67
CA LEU A 121 2.11 -6.09 -12.81
C LEU A 121 3.60 -5.71 -12.74
N GLU A 122 4.49 -6.49 -13.35
CA GLU A 122 5.96 -6.31 -13.23
C GLU A 122 6.45 -4.91 -13.62
N THR A 123 5.75 -4.24 -14.54
CA THR A 123 6.08 -2.86 -14.98
C THR A 123 5.36 -1.77 -14.19
N SER A 124 4.71 -2.10 -13.07
CA SER A 124 3.91 -1.13 -12.32
C SER A 124 4.78 -0.07 -11.65
N PRO A 125 4.35 1.21 -11.70
CA PRO A 125 4.97 2.29 -10.94
C PRO A 125 4.84 2.11 -9.42
N LEU A 126 4.09 1.11 -8.93
CA LEU A 126 4.00 0.77 -7.50
C LEU A 126 5.21 0.02 -6.95
N LEU A 127 6.05 -0.57 -7.81
CA LEU A 127 7.18 -1.40 -7.38
C LEU A 127 8.14 -0.67 -6.40
N PRO A 128 8.52 0.61 -6.61
CA PRO A 128 9.30 1.37 -5.63
C PRO A 128 8.63 1.49 -4.26
N SER A 129 7.30 1.60 -4.22
CA SER A 129 6.55 1.68 -2.96
C SER A 129 6.67 0.38 -2.16
N LEU A 130 6.70 -0.78 -2.83
CA LEU A 130 6.92 -2.06 -2.16
C LEU A 130 8.30 -2.14 -1.52
N TYR A 131 9.36 -1.75 -2.23
CA TYR A 131 10.71 -1.71 -1.65
C TYR A 131 10.81 -0.73 -0.48
N PHE A 132 10.17 0.43 -0.59
CA PHE A 132 10.10 1.40 0.48
C PHE A 132 9.39 0.83 1.73
N PHE A 133 8.25 0.14 1.55
CA PHE A 133 7.55 -0.53 2.65
C PHE A 133 8.37 -1.65 3.28
N THR A 134 9.07 -2.45 2.46
CA THR A 134 9.99 -3.48 2.94
C THR A 134 11.09 -2.88 3.81
N LEU A 135 11.71 -1.78 3.37
CA LEU A 135 12.74 -1.08 4.13
C LEU A 135 12.21 -0.59 5.48
N LEU A 136 11.08 0.14 5.47
CA LEU A 136 10.47 0.67 6.69
C LEU A 136 10.07 -0.45 7.67
N LEU A 137 9.44 -1.51 7.17
CA LEU A 137 9.02 -2.64 7.98
C LEU A 137 10.22 -3.38 8.58
N SER A 138 11.28 -3.60 7.79
CA SER A 138 12.51 -4.25 8.23
C SER A 138 13.20 -3.45 9.34
N ILE A 139 13.29 -2.12 9.19
CA ILE A 139 13.80 -1.23 10.25
C ILE A 139 12.98 -1.41 11.52
N SER A 140 11.65 -1.35 11.41
CA SER A 140 10.76 -1.47 12.57
C SER A 140 10.90 -2.82 13.30
N ILE A 141 10.96 -3.92 12.56
CA ILE A 141 11.13 -5.27 13.10
C ILE A 141 12.48 -5.38 13.80
N TYR A 142 13.56 -4.94 13.15
CA TYR A 142 14.89 -5.00 13.72
C TYR A 142 14.97 -4.25 15.06
N PHE A 143 14.53 -3.00 15.12
CA PHE A 143 14.57 -2.21 16.36
C PHE A 143 13.60 -2.73 17.43
N SER A 144 12.52 -3.42 17.05
CA SER A 144 11.61 -4.07 18.01
C SER A 144 12.31 -5.16 18.83
N THR A 145 13.29 -5.86 18.25
CA THR A 145 14.09 -6.87 18.96
C THR A 145 15.06 -6.29 19.99
N LEU A 146 15.35 -4.98 19.89
CA LEU A 146 16.31 -4.27 20.75
C LEU A 146 15.63 -3.52 21.92
N ILE A 147 14.30 -3.50 21.97
CA ILE A 147 13.54 -2.95 23.09
C ILE A 147 13.70 -3.89 24.29
N ARG A 148 14.13 -3.35 25.42
CA ARG A 148 14.13 -4.07 26.70
C ARG A 148 12.71 -4.05 27.28
N GLU A 149 12.16 -5.23 27.53
CA GLU A 149 10.86 -5.41 28.19
C GLU A 149 10.94 -5.11 29.69
#